data_AF-A0A963LM18-F1
#
_entry.id   AF-A0A963LM18-F1
#
_cell.length_a   1.000
_cell.length_b   1.000
_cell.length_c   1.000
_cell.angle_alpha   90.00
_cell.angle_beta   90.00
_cell.angle_gamma   90.00
#
_symmetry.space_group_name_H-M   'P 1'
#
loop_
_entity.id
_entity.type
_entity.pdbx_description
1 polymer ?
#
loop_
_entity_poly.entity_id
_entity_poly.type
_entity_poly.pdbx_seq_one_letter_code
_entity_poly.pdbx_strand_id
1 'polypeptide(L)'
;GLFDIVSLRVSQNSRDEPTLLGMDLVGAAPDYATARKVYESYRDTLDQRLQKQFNVKLLGIWPFGPQILFCKKPLTQLADLKGMKVRVYDQNLAKFIETVGGTPVPLSFTEVHQSLSLGVVDCAITGPSSANSSNWPEVTTHQYALGFQMALNGYAMTMKAWNQLKPDQKTKMQAAFNALTDDIWTYSQELTQDAINCNAGKDPCTTGKKFNLVNVPVTPADIETVRKAVATISLPTWAEICDKSNPTCSADWKKTVGKAIGIN
;
A
#
# COMPACT_ATOMS: atom_id res chain seq x y z
N GLY A 1 -5.70 -1.59 24.72
CA GLY A 1 -6.18 -2.13 26.00
C GLY A 1 -7.66 -2.46 26.00
N LEU A 2 -8.48 -1.81 25.16
CA LEU A 2 -9.90 -2.17 24.98
C LEU A 2 -10.07 -3.48 24.21
N PHE A 3 -9.18 -3.76 23.25
CA PHE A 3 -9.12 -5.00 22.48
C PHE A 3 -7.74 -5.64 22.64
N ASP A 4 -7.69 -6.97 22.66
CA ASP A 4 -6.45 -7.73 22.76
C ASP A 4 -5.75 -7.89 21.42
N ILE A 5 -6.52 -8.03 20.32
CA ILE A 5 -6.03 -8.16 18.95
C ILE A 5 -6.73 -7.13 18.08
N VAL A 6 -5.98 -6.47 17.20
CA VAL A 6 -6.49 -5.48 16.24
C VAL A 6 -5.87 -5.67 14.86
N SER A 7 -6.58 -5.20 13.84
CA SER A 7 -5.99 -4.98 12.52
C SER A 7 -5.44 -3.56 12.44
N LEU A 8 -4.22 -3.39 11.93
CA LEU A 8 -3.55 -2.12 11.74
C LEU A 8 -3.54 -1.74 10.27
N ARG A 9 -4.02 -0.54 9.94
CA ARG A 9 -3.79 0.05 8.61
C ARG A 9 -2.52 0.88 8.61
N VAL A 10 -1.49 0.43 7.89
CA VAL A 10 -0.16 1.06 7.91
C VAL A 10 -0.22 2.54 7.57
N SER A 11 -0.89 2.90 6.47
CA SER A 11 -1.00 4.30 6.02
C SER A 11 -1.74 5.23 6.99
N GLN A 12 -2.66 4.70 7.80
CA GLN A 12 -3.36 5.49 8.81
C GLN A 12 -2.52 5.68 10.08
N ASN A 13 -1.78 4.64 10.47
CA ASN A 13 -0.96 4.64 11.68
C ASN A 13 0.44 5.25 11.43
N SER A 14 0.85 5.44 10.18
CA SER A 14 2.18 5.96 9.84
C SER A 14 2.42 7.42 10.25
N ARG A 15 1.36 8.18 10.55
CA ARG A 15 1.49 9.51 11.12
C ARG A 15 2.03 9.48 12.55
N ASP A 16 1.55 8.52 13.35
CA ASP A 16 1.96 8.34 14.75
C ASP A 16 3.21 7.47 14.87
N GLU A 17 3.39 6.52 13.95
CA GLU A 17 4.57 5.67 13.84
C GLU A 17 5.08 5.58 12.39
N PRO A 18 5.93 6.53 11.97
CA PRO A 18 6.46 6.57 10.61
C PRO A 18 7.22 5.31 10.17
N THR A 19 7.78 4.54 11.11
CA THR A 19 8.52 3.30 10.80
C THR A 19 7.68 2.31 9.99
N LEU A 20 6.36 2.28 10.23
CA LEU A 20 5.39 1.41 9.52
C LEU A 20 5.38 1.65 8.01
N LEU A 21 5.53 2.91 7.57
CA LEU A 21 5.46 3.28 6.16
C LEU A 21 6.64 2.72 5.34
N GLY A 22 7.72 2.30 6.00
CA GLY A 22 8.86 1.67 5.33
C GLY A 22 8.51 0.41 4.53
N MET A 23 7.41 -0.28 4.84
CA MET A 23 6.97 -1.43 4.05
C MET A 23 6.29 -1.05 2.72
N ASP A 24 5.77 0.16 2.63
CA ASP A 24 4.86 0.63 1.58
C ASP A 24 5.39 1.94 0.99
N LEU A 25 6.69 1.97 0.70
CA LEU A 25 7.29 3.11 -0.02
C LEU A 25 7.02 2.96 -1.51
N VAL A 26 6.63 4.05 -2.17
CA VAL A 26 6.45 4.08 -3.63
C VAL A 26 7.74 3.60 -4.32
N GLY A 27 7.60 2.62 -5.21
CA GLY A 27 8.71 1.98 -5.93
C GLY A 27 9.43 0.84 -5.20
N ALA A 28 9.16 0.61 -3.91
CA ALA A 28 9.86 -0.43 -3.15
C ALA A 28 9.37 -1.85 -3.48
N ALA A 29 8.10 -1.98 -3.88
CA ALA A 29 7.47 -3.27 -4.14
C ALA A 29 6.53 -3.18 -5.36
N PRO A 30 7.03 -3.42 -6.58
CA PRO A 30 6.22 -3.35 -7.80
C PRO A 30 5.27 -4.55 -7.98
N ASP A 31 5.51 -5.64 -7.25
CA ASP A 31 4.76 -6.89 -7.34
C ASP A 31 4.66 -7.59 -5.98
N TYR A 32 3.81 -8.63 -5.90
CA TYR A 32 3.56 -9.40 -4.68
C TYR A 32 4.80 -10.13 -4.15
N ALA A 33 5.65 -10.68 -5.02
CA ALA A 33 6.84 -11.40 -4.61
C ALA A 33 7.86 -10.46 -3.95
N THR A 34 8.08 -9.30 -4.56
CA THR A 34 8.93 -8.26 -4.01
C THR A 34 8.34 -7.68 -2.72
N ALA A 35 7.02 -7.43 -2.67
CA ALA A 35 6.37 -6.96 -1.45
C ALA A 35 6.51 -7.94 -0.28
N ARG A 36 6.37 -9.24 -0.55
CA ARG A 36 6.56 -10.27 0.48
C ARG A 36 8.00 -10.30 0.98
N LYS A 37 8.98 -10.18 0.08
CA LYS A 37 10.41 -10.05 0.42
C LYS A 37 10.68 -8.80 1.29
N VAL A 38 10.10 -7.66 0.93
CA VAL A 38 10.17 -6.40 1.70
C VAL A 38 9.66 -6.66 3.13
N TYR A 39 8.45 -7.21 3.26
CA TYR A 39 7.87 -7.53 4.56
C TYR A 39 8.75 -8.49 5.38
N GLU A 40 9.12 -9.64 4.81
CA GLU A 40 9.91 -10.66 5.50
C GLU A 40 11.25 -10.11 6.01
N SER A 41 11.88 -9.20 5.25
CA SER A 41 13.13 -8.56 5.64
C SER A 41 12.99 -7.55 6.79
N TYR A 42 11.80 -6.95 6.96
CA TYR A 42 11.57 -5.82 7.87
C TYR A 42 10.72 -6.16 9.09
N ARG A 43 10.03 -7.32 9.08
CA ARG A 43 9.06 -7.72 10.11
C ARG A 43 9.61 -7.65 11.53
N ASP A 44 10.86 -8.04 11.75
CA ASP A 44 11.47 -8.07 13.08
C ASP A 44 11.81 -6.66 13.56
N THR A 45 12.31 -5.79 12.68
CA THR A 45 12.55 -4.37 12.98
C THR A 45 11.25 -3.67 13.38
N LEU A 46 10.17 -3.94 12.64
CA LEU A 46 8.85 -3.39 12.97
C LEU A 46 8.28 -3.93 14.28
N ASP A 47 8.33 -5.24 14.48
CA ASP A 47 7.82 -5.86 15.70
C ASP A 47 8.55 -5.31 16.94
N GLN A 48 9.87 -5.20 16.89
CA GLN A 48 10.66 -4.61 17.98
C GLN A 48 10.28 -3.15 18.24
N ARG A 49 10.08 -2.35 17.19
CA ARG A 49 9.65 -0.96 17.32
C ARG A 49 8.26 -0.86 17.95
N LEU A 50 7.30 -1.65 17.48
CA LEU A 50 5.92 -1.66 17.99
C LEU A 50 5.85 -2.11 19.46
N GLN A 51 6.66 -3.10 19.84
CA GLN A 51 6.74 -3.55 21.23
C GLN A 51 7.31 -2.44 22.12
N LYS A 52 8.41 -1.81 21.70
CA LYS A 52 9.09 -0.76 22.47
C LYS A 52 8.22 0.49 22.64
N GLN A 53 7.59 0.94 21.57
CA GLN A 53 6.88 2.23 21.55
C GLN A 53 5.43 2.11 22.03
N PHE A 54 4.76 1.00 21.73
CA PHE A 54 3.30 0.89 21.93
C PHE A 54 2.90 -0.31 22.80
N ASN A 55 3.85 -1.13 23.26
CA ASN A 55 3.55 -2.39 23.96
C ASN A 55 2.64 -3.30 23.12
N VAL A 56 2.94 -3.42 21.82
CA VAL A 56 2.18 -4.23 20.86
C VAL A 56 3.11 -5.22 20.15
N LYS A 57 2.71 -6.50 20.11
CA LYS A 57 3.32 -7.56 19.31
C LYS A 57 2.71 -7.55 17.90
N LEU A 58 3.54 -7.46 16.87
CA LEU A 58 3.13 -7.73 15.51
C LEU A 58 2.94 -9.25 15.33
N LEU A 59 1.77 -9.66 14.87
CA LEU A 59 1.41 -11.07 14.64
C LEU A 59 1.57 -11.48 13.18
N GLY A 60 1.35 -10.55 12.25
CA GLY A 60 1.54 -10.78 10.82
C GLY A 60 1.18 -9.54 10.00
N ILE A 61 1.61 -9.54 8.73
CA ILE A 61 1.27 -8.52 7.74
C ILE A 61 0.58 -9.18 6.55
N TRP A 62 -0.44 -8.52 6.03
CA TRP A 62 -1.20 -8.95 4.87
C TRP A 62 -1.34 -7.80 3.87
N PRO A 63 -1.34 -8.09 2.56
CA PRO A 63 -1.50 -7.09 1.52
C PRO A 63 -2.97 -6.83 1.24
N PHE A 64 -3.30 -5.57 1.03
CA PHE A 64 -4.54 -5.19 0.36
C PHE A 64 -4.39 -5.26 -1.17
N GLY A 65 -3.18 -5.04 -1.67
CA GLY A 65 -2.83 -5.16 -3.09
C GLY A 65 -2.11 -3.92 -3.65
N PRO A 66 -1.68 -4.00 -4.93
CA PRO A 66 -1.00 -2.91 -5.59
C PRO A 66 -1.94 -1.71 -5.75
N GLN A 67 -1.39 -0.52 -5.58
CA GLN A 67 -2.13 0.73 -5.63
C GLN A 67 -1.97 1.34 -7.02
N ILE A 68 -3.07 1.44 -7.74
CA ILE A 68 -3.11 1.83 -9.16
C ILE A 68 -3.93 3.10 -9.36
N LEU A 69 -3.89 3.65 -10.57
CA LEU A 69 -4.59 4.90 -10.88
C LEU A 69 -5.93 4.66 -11.58
N PHE A 70 -6.94 5.41 -11.17
CA PHE A 70 -8.25 5.50 -11.82
C PHE A 70 -8.49 6.95 -12.25
N CYS A 71 -8.79 7.19 -13.53
CA CYS A 71 -8.91 8.53 -14.08
C CYS A 71 -10.22 8.73 -14.83
N LYS A 72 -10.78 9.94 -14.70
CA LYS A 72 -11.95 10.39 -15.47
C LYS A 72 -11.58 10.76 -16.91
N LYS A 73 -10.39 11.31 -17.11
CA LYS A 73 -9.84 11.66 -18.43
C LYS A 73 -8.97 10.51 -18.98
N PRO A 74 -8.84 10.38 -20.30
CA PRO A 74 -7.88 9.46 -20.91
C PRO A 74 -6.46 9.75 -20.45
N LEU A 75 -5.70 8.67 -20.26
CA LEU A 75 -4.26 8.68 -20.07
C LEU A 75 -3.64 7.47 -20.77
N THR A 76 -2.38 7.60 -21.13
CA THR A 76 -1.58 6.56 -21.78
C THR A 76 -0.27 6.30 -21.05
N GLN A 77 0.20 7.27 -20.25
CA GLN A 77 1.46 7.23 -19.52
C GLN A 77 1.44 8.19 -18.32
N LEU A 78 2.42 8.09 -17.41
CA LEU A 78 2.48 8.97 -16.22
C LEU A 78 2.67 10.45 -16.54
N ALA A 79 3.33 10.78 -17.66
CA ALA A 79 3.50 12.17 -18.08
C ALA A 79 2.17 12.89 -18.35
N ASP A 80 1.10 12.15 -18.64
CA ASP A 80 -0.24 12.71 -18.86
C ASP A 80 -0.86 13.25 -17.56
N LEU A 81 -0.29 12.92 -16.40
CA LEU A 81 -0.73 13.47 -15.10
C LEU A 81 -0.33 14.93 -14.92
N LYS A 82 0.49 15.51 -15.81
CA LYS A 82 0.91 16.89 -15.71
C LYS A 82 -0.28 17.85 -15.64
N GLY A 83 -0.41 18.56 -14.52
CA GLY A 83 -1.51 19.50 -14.25
C GLY A 83 -2.84 18.84 -13.85
N MET A 84 -2.92 17.50 -13.79
CA MET A 84 -4.09 16.79 -13.27
C MET A 84 -4.09 16.80 -11.74
N LYS A 85 -5.28 16.93 -11.14
CA LYS A 85 -5.48 16.75 -9.70
C LYS A 85 -5.64 15.28 -9.39
N VAL A 86 -4.73 14.70 -8.61
CA VAL A 86 -4.76 13.27 -8.27
C VAL A 86 -5.02 13.09 -6.78
N ARG A 87 -6.09 12.37 -6.44
CA ARG A 87 -6.34 12.00 -5.06
C ARG A 87 -5.26 11.04 -4.57
N VAL A 88 -4.65 11.40 -3.44
CA VAL A 88 -3.67 10.59 -2.69
C VAL A 88 -4.14 10.39 -1.25
N TYR A 89 -3.60 9.40 -0.55
CA TYR A 89 -3.97 9.08 0.83
C TYR A 89 -2.80 9.06 1.82
N ASP A 90 -1.57 9.17 1.33
CA ASP A 90 -0.36 9.28 2.13
C ASP A 90 0.63 10.27 1.50
N GLN A 91 1.67 10.62 2.26
CA GLN A 91 2.66 11.62 1.87
C GLN A 91 3.65 11.12 0.80
N ASN A 92 3.92 9.81 0.72
CA ASN A 92 4.81 9.26 -0.31
C ASN A 92 4.15 9.34 -1.69
N LEU A 93 2.87 8.98 -1.79
CA LEU A 93 2.08 9.17 -3.00
C LEU A 93 1.99 10.65 -3.36
N ALA A 94 1.78 11.53 -2.38
CA ALA A 94 1.74 12.96 -2.64
C ALA A 94 3.03 13.45 -3.31
N LYS A 95 4.18 13.09 -2.73
CA LYS A 95 5.49 13.48 -3.27
C LYS A 95 5.77 12.88 -4.64
N PHE A 96 5.44 11.60 -4.85
CA PHE A 96 5.59 10.96 -6.14
C PHE A 96 4.75 11.67 -7.23
N ILE A 97 3.49 11.98 -6.93
CA ILE A 97 2.60 12.65 -7.87
C ILE A 97 3.09 14.05 -8.26
N GLU A 98 3.63 14.82 -7.31
CA GLU A 98 4.28 16.10 -7.61
C GLU A 98 5.43 15.93 -8.61
N THR A 99 6.25 14.89 -8.46
CA THR A 99 7.44 14.69 -9.29
C THR A 99 7.12 14.31 -10.73
N VAL A 100 5.98 13.68 -10.98
CA VAL A 100 5.46 13.41 -12.33
C VAL A 100 4.60 14.56 -12.87
N GLY A 101 4.56 15.70 -12.18
CA GLY A 101 3.90 16.93 -12.60
C GLY A 101 2.40 17.02 -12.27
N GLY A 102 1.86 16.05 -11.53
CA GLY A 102 0.50 16.08 -11.02
C GLY A 102 0.37 16.95 -9.77
N THR A 103 -0.87 17.33 -9.45
CA THR A 103 -1.20 18.03 -8.21
C THR A 103 -1.83 17.04 -7.23
N PRO A 104 -1.14 16.63 -6.15
CA PRO A 104 -1.73 15.72 -5.18
C PRO A 104 -2.85 16.42 -4.38
N VAL A 105 -3.96 15.72 -4.18
CA VAL A 105 -5.08 16.20 -3.37
C VAL A 105 -5.36 15.16 -2.27
N PRO A 106 -5.00 15.43 -1.00
CA PRO A 106 -5.27 14.51 0.10
C PRO A 106 -6.78 14.46 0.38
N LEU A 107 -7.42 13.29 0.18
CA LEU A 107 -8.85 13.08 0.49
C LEU A 107 -9.07 11.73 1.15
N SER A 108 -10.03 11.67 2.07
CA SER A 108 -10.44 10.42 2.68
C SER A 108 -11.09 9.51 1.63
N PHE A 109 -11.02 8.20 1.85
CA PHE A 109 -11.52 7.22 0.87
C PHE A 109 -13.02 7.39 0.57
N THR A 110 -13.81 7.77 1.57
CA THR A 110 -15.26 7.94 1.46
C THR A 110 -15.67 9.14 0.61
N GLU A 111 -14.79 10.12 0.42
CA GLU A 111 -15.07 11.33 -0.36
C GLU A 111 -14.71 11.17 -1.84
N VAL A 112 -13.97 10.11 -2.20
CA VAL A 112 -13.33 10.03 -3.53
C VAL A 112 -14.35 9.87 -4.65
N HIS A 113 -15.36 9.02 -4.49
CA HIS A 113 -16.38 8.82 -5.52
C HIS A 113 -17.05 10.15 -5.89
N GLN A 114 -17.53 10.89 -4.89
CA GLN A 114 -18.13 12.21 -5.09
C GLN A 114 -17.13 13.20 -5.69
N SER A 115 -15.88 13.19 -5.24
CA SER A 115 -14.82 14.10 -5.72
C SER A 115 -14.46 13.85 -7.19
N LEU A 116 -14.41 12.58 -7.63
CA LEU A 116 -14.25 12.20 -9.04
C LEU A 116 -15.47 12.61 -9.86
N SER A 117 -16.68 12.32 -9.35
CA SER A 117 -17.94 12.68 -9.99
C SER A 117 -18.03 14.18 -10.30
N LEU A 118 -17.79 15.01 -9.26
CA LEU A 118 -17.83 16.47 -9.33
C LEU A 118 -16.61 17.11 -10.00
N GLY A 119 -15.56 16.34 -10.30
CA GLY A 119 -14.33 16.86 -10.92
C GLY A 119 -13.46 17.70 -9.97
N VAL A 120 -13.58 17.48 -8.66
CA VAL A 120 -12.65 18.03 -7.66
C VAL A 120 -11.25 17.44 -7.87
N VAL A 121 -11.19 16.17 -8.25
CA VAL A 121 -9.99 15.46 -8.70
C VAL A 121 -10.23 14.83 -10.07
N ASP A 122 -9.19 14.78 -10.90
CA ASP A 122 -9.22 14.14 -12.23
C ASP A 122 -8.95 12.63 -12.14
N CYS A 123 -8.12 12.23 -11.19
CA CYS A 123 -7.74 10.84 -10.94
C CYS A 123 -7.67 10.53 -9.44
N ALA A 124 -7.62 9.25 -9.09
CA ALA A 124 -7.46 8.78 -7.73
C ALA A 124 -6.65 7.48 -7.66
N ILE A 125 -5.89 7.31 -6.58
CA ILE A 125 -5.06 6.11 -6.34
C ILE A 125 -5.71 5.23 -5.27
N THR A 126 -5.86 3.94 -5.57
CA THR A 126 -6.28 2.88 -4.64
C THR A 126 -6.07 1.48 -5.26
N GLY A 127 -6.32 0.42 -4.49
CA GLY A 127 -6.36 -0.96 -5.02
C GLY A 127 -7.58 -1.25 -5.91
N PRO A 128 -7.48 -2.11 -6.94
CA PRO A 128 -8.57 -2.35 -7.89
C PRO A 128 -9.90 -2.82 -7.28
N SER A 129 -9.84 -3.68 -6.27
CA SER A 129 -11.03 -4.20 -5.56
C SER A 129 -11.73 -3.11 -4.71
N SER A 130 -10.98 -2.17 -4.14
CA SER A 130 -11.54 -1.00 -3.45
C SER A 130 -12.26 -0.07 -4.41
N ALA A 131 -11.65 0.24 -5.56
CA ALA A 131 -12.29 1.07 -6.57
C ALA A 131 -13.59 0.44 -7.06
N ASN A 132 -13.58 -0.88 -7.34
CA ASN A 132 -14.76 -1.62 -7.76
C ASN A 132 -15.88 -1.59 -6.71
N SER A 133 -15.57 -1.96 -5.46
CA SER A 133 -16.56 -2.03 -4.38
C SER A 133 -17.14 -0.67 -3.99
N SER A 134 -16.40 0.41 -4.25
CA SER A 134 -16.84 1.79 -4.03
C SER A 134 -17.39 2.47 -5.28
N ASN A 135 -17.64 1.68 -6.34
CA ASN A 135 -18.19 2.11 -7.62
C ASN A 135 -17.43 3.27 -8.30
N TRP A 136 -16.13 3.45 -8.03
CA TRP A 136 -15.33 4.46 -8.76
C TRP A 136 -15.38 4.27 -10.29
N PRO A 137 -15.50 3.04 -10.83
CA PRO A 137 -15.73 2.84 -12.26
C PRO A 137 -16.99 3.50 -12.83
N GLU A 138 -18.00 3.88 -12.03
CA GLU A 138 -19.18 4.62 -12.52
C GLU A 138 -18.84 6.06 -12.95
N VAL A 139 -17.76 6.61 -12.41
CA VAL A 139 -17.37 8.02 -12.56
C VAL A 139 -15.96 8.21 -13.12
N THR A 140 -15.32 7.12 -13.54
CA THR A 140 -14.01 7.09 -14.19
C THR A 140 -14.10 6.38 -15.54
N THR A 141 -13.11 6.54 -16.39
CA THR A 141 -13.10 5.97 -17.75
C THR A 141 -11.89 5.08 -17.99
N HIS A 142 -10.80 5.28 -17.25
CA HIS A 142 -9.55 4.56 -17.43
C HIS A 142 -9.04 4.03 -16.09
N GLN A 143 -8.47 2.83 -16.11
CA GLN A 143 -7.59 2.34 -15.06
C GLN A 143 -6.20 2.10 -15.62
N TYR A 144 -5.19 2.62 -14.92
CA TYR A 144 -3.79 2.41 -15.27
C TYR A 144 -3.14 1.51 -14.22
N ALA A 145 -3.04 0.22 -14.56
CA ALA A 145 -2.65 -0.86 -13.64
C ALA A 145 -1.13 -0.91 -13.35
N LEU A 146 -0.51 0.26 -13.22
CA LEU A 146 0.86 0.42 -12.72
C LEU A 146 0.81 0.50 -11.19
N GLY A 147 1.35 -0.51 -10.51
CA GLY A 147 1.44 -0.52 -9.05
C GLY A 147 2.49 0.48 -8.56
N PHE A 148 2.05 1.56 -7.91
CA PHE A 148 2.97 2.54 -7.30
C PHE A 148 3.64 1.99 -6.04
N GLN A 149 2.83 1.31 -5.22
CA GLN A 149 3.21 0.71 -3.95
C GLN A 149 2.28 -0.47 -3.63
N MET A 150 2.65 -1.28 -2.63
CA MET A 150 1.84 -2.40 -2.16
C MET A 150 1.24 -2.02 -0.81
N ALA A 151 -0.06 -1.73 -0.77
CA ALA A 151 -0.70 -1.40 0.50
C ALA A 151 -0.65 -2.60 1.43
N LEU A 152 0.12 -2.48 2.52
CA LEU A 152 0.29 -3.51 3.54
C LEU A 152 -0.43 -3.12 4.83
N ASN A 153 -0.99 -4.10 5.51
CA ASN A 153 -1.71 -3.95 6.77
C ASN A 153 -1.25 -5.04 7.75
N GLY A 154 -1.50 -4.85 9.04
CA GLY A 154 -1.04 -5.79 10.07
C GLY A 154 -2.14 -6.37 10.93
N TYR A 155 -1.78 -7.41 11.65
CA TYR A 155 -2.45 -7.85 12.86
C TYR A 155 -1.51 -7.67 14.03
N ALA A 156 -2.04 -7.13 15.12
CA ALA A 156 -1.26 -6.80 16.30
C ALA A 156 -1.99 -7.23 17.55
N MET A 157 -1.24 -7.66 18.56
CA MET A 157 -1.74 -8.05 19.87
C MET A 157 -1.09 -7.21 20.96
N THR A 158 -1.82 -6.87 22.01
CA THR A 158 -1.20 -6.18 23.15
C THR A 158 -0.14 -7.07 23.79
N MET A 159 1.00 -6.50 24.21
CA MET A 159 2.04 -7.24 24.93
C MET A 159 1.52 -7.79 26.26
N LYS A 160 0.54 -7.12 26.89
CA LYS A 160 -0.16 -7.64 28.08
C LYS A 160 -0.79 -9.00 27.80
N ALA A 161 -1.61 -9.10 26.75
CA ALA A 161 -2.26 -10.34 26.39
C ALA A 161 -1.24 -11.38 25.90
N TRP A 162 -0.28 -10.98 25.07
CA TRP A 162 0.78 -11.86 24.58
C TRP A 162 1.56 -12.50 25.74
N ASN A 163 1.89 -11.74 26.77
CA ASN A 163 2.67 -12.22 27.91
C ASN A 163 1.89 -13.16 28.84
N GLN A 164 0.57 -13.21 28.76
CA GLN A 164 -0.26 -14.19 29.48
C GLN A 164 -0.25 -15.57 28.81
N LEU A 165 0.12 -15.66 27.54
CA LEU A 165 0.21 -16.92 26.81
C LEU A 165 1.42 -17.74 27.27
N LYS A 166 1.19 -19.04 27.50
CA LYS A 166 2.26 -20.02 27.69
C LYS A 166 3.12 -20.15 26.43
N PRO A 167 4.36 -20.68 26.53
CA PRO A 167 5.22 -20.84 25.37
C PRO A 167 4.58 -21.61 24.21
N ASP A 168 3.85 -22.69 24.49
CA ASP A 168 3.15 -23.48 23.45
C ASP A 168 2.00 -22.70 22.80
N GLN A 169 1.29 -21.88 23.58
CA GLN A 169 0.22 -21.01 23.09
C GLN A 169 0.75 -19.88 22.21
N LYS A 170 1.90 -19.27 22.57
CA LYS A 170 2.58 -18.28 21.73
C LYS A 170 2.96 -18.87 20.37
N THR A 171 3.52 -20.07 20.35
CA THR A 171 3.86 -20.79 19.12
C THR A 171 2.62 -21.07 18.26
N LYS A 172 1.54 -21.58 18.87
CA LYS A 172 0.27 -21.84 18.16
C LYS A 172 -0.34 -20.56 17.61
N MET A 173 -0.33 -19.47 18.38
CA MET A 173 -0.83 -18.17 17.95
C MET A 173 -0.05 -17.65 16.74
N GLN A 174 1.29 -17.67 16.79
CA GLN A 174 2.12 -17.23 15.67
C GLN A 174 1.90 -18.09 14.43
N ALA A 175 1.80 -19.42 14.59
CA ALA A 175 1.54 -20.33 13.47
C ALA A 175 0.18 -20.06 12.80
N ALA A 176 -0.86 -19.80 13.59
CA ALA A 176 -2.18 -19.47 13.07
C ALA A 176 -2.18 -18.16 12.26
N PHE A 177 -1.51 -17.11 12.75
CA PHE A 177 -1.39 -15.86 12.01
C PHE A 177 -0.52 -15.99 10.76
N ASN A 178 0.55 -16.79 10.79
CA ASN A 178 1.35 -17.05 9.60
C ASN A 178 0.49 -17.69 8.50
N ALA A 179 -0.24 -18.77 8.84
CA ALA A 179 -1.14 -19.45 7.89
C ALA A 179 -2.22 -18.50 7.35
N LEU A 180 -2.88 -17.74 8.23
CA LEU A 180 -3.87 -16.74 7.84
C LEU A 180 -3.27 -15.71 6.86
N THR A 181 -2.11 -15.14 7.18
CA THR A 181 -1.51 -14.14 6.29
C THR A 181 -1.09 -14.75 4.96
N ASP A 182 -0.57 -15.99 4.93
CA ASP A 182 -0.19 -16.68 3.70
C ASP A 182 -1.39 -16.89 2.77
N ASP A 183 -2.53 -17.28 3.31
CA ASP A 183 -3.79 -17.39 2.58
C ASP A 183 -4.23 -16.03 2.04
N ILE A 184 -4.13 -14.95 2.84
CA ILE A 184 -4.48 -13.59 2.40
C ILE A 184 -3.53 -13.09 1.31
N TRP A 185 -2.22 -13.39 1.37
CA TRP A 185 -1.26 -13.02 0.32
C TRP A 185 -1.68 -13.62 -1.03
N THR A 186 -2.04 -14.90 -1.03
CA THR A 186 -2.52 -15.62 -2.23
C THR A 186 -3.83 -15.02 -2.72
N TYR A 187 -4.81 -14.89 -1.83
CA TYR A 187 -6.13 -14.37 -2.16
C TYR A 187 -6.10 -12.93 -2.66
N SER A 188 -5.27 -12.06 -2.07
CA SER A 188 -5.12 -10.67 -2.49
C SER A 188 -4.65 -10.55 -3.93
N GLN A 189 -3.71 -11.42 -4.34
CA GLN A 189 -3.21 -11.45 -5.71
C GLN A 189 -4.31 -11.85 -6.70
N GLU A 190 -5.06 -12.91 -6.39
CA GLU A 190 -6.21 -13.37 -7.18
C GLU A 190 -7.30 -12.28 -7.27
N LEU A 191 -7.67 -11.71 -6.13
CA LEU A 191 -8.66 -10.64 -6.01
C LEU A 191 -8.26 -9.40 -6.80
N THR A 192 -6.98 -9.05 -6.82
CA THR A 192 -6.47 -7.91 -7.61
C THR A 192 -6.71 -8.14 -9.10
N GLN A 193 -6.38 -9.32 -9.60
CA GLN A 193 -6.54 -9.64 -11.02
C GLN A 193 -8.03 -9.74 -11.41
N ASP A 194 -8.84 -10.38 -10.59
CA ASP A 194 -10.30 -10.45 -10.78
C ASP A 194 -10.92 -9.05 -10.80
N ALA A 195 -10.54 -8.17 -9.87
CA ALA A 195 -11.03 -6.80 -9.83
C ALA A 195 -10.59 -5.95 -11.04
N ILE A 196 -9.36 -6.11 -11.53
CA ILE A 196 -8.91 -5.46 -12.78
C ILE A 196 -9.77 -5.91 -13.95
N ASN A 197 -10.10 -7.21 -14.04
CA ASN A 197 -10.97 -7.74 -15.08
C ASN A 197 -12.40 -7.19 -14.93
N CYS A 198 -12.98 -7.26 -13.73
CA CYS A 198 -14.30 -6.72 -13.42
C CYS A 198 -14.43 -5.25 -13.81
N ASN A 199 -13.47 -4.41 -13.40
CA ASN A 199 -13.45 -2.99 -13.73
C ASN A 199 -13.45 -2.75 -15.26
N ALA A 200 -12.86 -3.65 -16.03
CA ALA A 200 -12.78 -3.57 -17.49
C ALA A 200 -13.90 -4.32 -18.23
N GLY A 201 -14.82 -4.97 -17.50
CA GLY A 201 -15.87 -5.81 -18.08
C GLY A 201 -15.36 -7.14 -18.67
N LYS A 202 -14.17 -7.59 -18.29
CA LYS A 202 -13.55 -8.84 -18.75
C LYS A 202 -13.85 -10.01 -17.83
N ASP A 203 -13.75 -11.21 -18.37
CA ASP A 203 -13.79 -12.47 -17.61
C ASP A 203 -12.38 -13.02 -17.33
N PRO A 204 -12.16 -13.73 -16.21
CA PRO A 204 -13.13 -13.93 -15.12
C PRO A 204 -13.38 -12.64 -14.33
N CYS A 205 -14.63 -12.45 -13.91
CA CYS A 205 -15.05 -11.46 -12.92
C CYS A 205 -16.03 -12.15 -11.96
N THR A 206 -15.56 -12.49 -10.78
CA THR A 206 -16.25 -13.39 -9.84
C THR A 206 -16.58 -12.73 -8.51
N THR A 207 -15.79 -11.74 -8.10
CA THR A 207 -15.90 -11.09 -6.78
C THR A 207 -16.45 -9.66 -6.84
N GLY A 208 -16.37 -9.01 -8.02
CA GLY A 208 -16.76 -7.61 -8.22
C GLY A 208 -17.91 -7.43 -9.19
N LYS A 209 -18.23 -6.15 -9.46
CA LYS A 209 -19.19 -5.75 -10.50
C LYS A 209 -18.46 -5.53 -11.83
N LYS A 210 -19.06 -5.98 -12.94
CA LYS A 210 -18.55 -5.65 -14.28
C LYS A 210 -18.84 -4.19 -14.63
N PHE A 211 -17.80 -3.49 -15.07
CA PHE A 211 -17.86 -2.13 -15.62
C PHE A 211 -17.23 -2.10 -17.03
N ASN A 212 -16.81 -0.95 -17.51
CA ASN A 212 -16.30 -0.77 -18.87
C ASN A 212 -15.04 0.11 -18.94
N LEU A 213 -14.22 0.13 -17.89
CA LEU A 213 -13.01 0.93 -17.88
C LEU A 213 -12.04 0.47 -18.97
N VAL A 214 -11.35 1.44 -19.57
CA VAL A 214 -10.21 1.16 -20.45
C VAL A 214 -9.02 0.74 -19.59
N ASN A 215 -8.48 -0.45 -19.85
CA ASN A 215 -7.20 -0.88 -19.28
C ASN A 215 -6.07 -0.26 -20.07
N VAL A 216 -5.45 0.76 -19.49
CA VAL A 216 -4.31 1.43 -20.11
C VAL A 216 -3.08 0.51 -19.99
N PRO A 217 -2.44 0.13 -21.11
CA PRO A 217 -1.22 -0.68 -21.08
C PRO A 217 -0.09 0.06 -20.37
N VAL A 218 0.55 -0.60 -19.41
CA VAL A 218 1.69 -0.05 -18.66
C VAL A 218 2.92 0.04 -19.55
N THR A 219 3.57 1.20 -19.56
CA THR A 219 4.79 1.43 -20.36
C THR A 219 6.05 1.03 -19.58
N PRO A 220 7.10 0.48 -20.24
CA PRO A 220 8.38 0.22 -19.58
C PRO A 220 9.02 1.47 -18.97
N ALA A 221 8.82 2.63 -19.58
CA ALA A 221 9.34 3.90 -19.08
C ALA A 221 8.69 4.31 -17.74
N ASP A 222 7.39 4.07 -17.59
CA ASP A 222 6.68 4.38 -16.34
C ASP A 222 7.00 3.38 -15.23
N ILE A 223 7.18 2.09 -15.58
CA ILE A 223 7.70 1.08 -14.63
C ILE A 223 9.05 1.55 -14.08
N GLU A 224 9.94 2.00 -14.95
CA GLU A 224 11.26 2.48 -14.53
C GLU A 224 11.18 3.77 -13.70
N THR A 225 10.23 4.65 -14.01
CA THR A 225 9.97 5.87 -13.23
C THR A 225 9.54 5.53 -11.81
N VAL A 226 8.58 4.60 -11.64
CA VAL A 226 8.15 4.13 -10.32
C VAL A 226 9.27 3.40 -9.60
N ARG A 227 10.01 2.53 -10.29
CA ARG A 227 11.12 1.77 -9.69
C ARG A 227 12.22 2.69 -9.15
N LYS A 228 12.55 3.79 -9.84
CA LYS A 228 13.53 4.78 -9.36
C LYS A 228 13.02 5.60 -8.19
N ALA A 229 11.71 5.80 -8.09
CA ALA A 229 11.11 6.67 -7.08
C ALA A 229 11.47 6.27 -5.64
N VAL A 230 11.65 4.97 -5.36
CA VAL A 230 12.05 4.55 -4.01
C VAL A 230 13.36 5.19 -3.57
N ALA A 231 14.37 5.22 -4.44
CA ALA A 231 15.69 5.76 -4.11
C ALA A 231 15.72 7.30 -4.19
N THR A 232 15.03 7.89 -5.16
CA THR A 232 15.13 9.32 -5.45
C THR A 232 14.11 10.18 -4.72
N ILE A 233 13.00 9.59 -4.26
CA ILE A 233 11.85 10.33 -3.71
C ILE A 233 11.42 9.73 -2.38
N SER A 234 10.96 8.47 -2.38
CA SER A 234 10.24 7.88 -1.24
C SER A 234 11.15 7.68 -0.03
N LEU A 235 12.31 7.05 -0.20
CA LEU A 235 13.25 6.79 0.89
C LEU A 235 13.79 8.10 1.52
N PRO A 236 14.28 9.10 0.76
CA PRO A 236 14.68 10.38 1.35
C PRO A 236 13.55 11.11 2.10
N THR A 237 12.36 11.17 1.49
CA THR A 237 11.20 11.86 2.09
C THR A 237 10.74 11.17 3.37
N TRP A 238 10.65 9.84 3.34
CA TRP A 238 10.28 9.05 4.51
C TRP A 238 11.35 9.10 5.60
N ALA A 239 12.63 9.03 5.25
CA ALA A 239 13.75 9.10 6.20
C ALA A 239 13.74 10.42 6.98
N GLU A 240 13.49 11.55 6.31
CA GLU A 240 13.43 12.87 6.96
C GLU A 240 12.38 12.94 8.08
N ILE A 241 11.26 12.22 7.92
CA ILE A 241 10.18 12.15 8.90
C ILE A 241 10.47 11.06 9.94
N CYS A 242 10.87 9.87 9.48
CA CYS A 242 11.02 8.71 10.35
C CYS A 242 12.16 8.90 11.35
N ASP A 243 13.31 9.41 10.90
CA ASP A 243 14.49 9.56 11.74
C ASP A 243 14.29 10.59 12.87
N LYS A 244 13.35 11.54 12.70
CA LYS A 244 12.94 12.46 13.79
C LYS A 244 12.23 11.73 14.94
N SER A 245 11.52 10.64 14.65
CA SER A 245 10.76 9.83 15.62
C SER A 245 11.50 8.58 16.10
N ASN A 246 12.44 8.09 15.28
CA ASN A 246 13.22 6.88 15.50
C ASN A 246 14.59 7.06 14.81
N PRO A 247 15.64 7.53 15.52
CA PRO A 247 16.90 7.96 14.91
C PRO A 247 17.66 6.93 14.07
N THR A 248 17.33 5.64 14.16
CA THR A 248 17.94 4.57 13.35
C THR A 248 17.03 4.09 12.21
N CYS A 249 15.85 4.69 12.03
CA CYS A 249 14.80 4.17 11.16
C CYS A 249 15.26 3.94 9.72
N SER A 250 15.81 4.98 9.07
CA SER A 250 16.28 4.87 7.69
C SER A 250 17.50 3.95 7.57
N ALA A 251 18.39 3.95 8.56
CA ALA A 251 19.56 3.07 8.59
C ALA A 251 19.18 1.59 8.74
N ASP A 252 18.20 1.28 9.59
CA ASP A 252 17.70 -0.08 9.80
C ASP A 252 16.93 -0.57 8.57
N TRP A 253 16.15 0.31 7.92
CA TRP A 253 15.49 0.00 6.66
C TRP A 253 16.49 -0.32 5.55
N LYS A 254 17.56 0.47 5.42
CA LYS A 254 18.62 0.20 4.42
C LYS A 254 19.32 -1.14 4.65
N LYS A 255 19.59 -1.50 5.92
CA LYS A 255 20.20 -2.78 6.30
C LYS A 255 19.29 -3.98 6.05
N THR A 256 17.97 -3.76 6.06
CA THR A 256 16.94 -4.79 5.90
C THR A 256 16.34 -4.75 4.48
N VAL A 257 15.31 -3.94 4.29
CA VAL A 257 14.60 -3.77 3.02
C VAL A 257 15.53 -3.34 1.92
N GLY A 258 16.31 -2.28 2.12
CA GLY A 258 17.22 -1.74 1.11
C GLY A 258 18.13 -2.82 0.55
N LYS A 259 18.82 -3.57 1.42
CA LYS A 259 19.61 -4.74 1.04
C LYS A 259 18.79 -5.81 0.31
N ALA A 260 17.57 -6.09 0.74
CA ALA A 260 16.71 -7.11 0.13
C ALA A 260 16.27 -6.74 -1.30
N ILE A 261 16.06 -5.46 -1.59
CA ILE A 261 15.59 -4.98 -2.92
C ILE A 261 16.66 -4.22 -3.72
N GLY A 262 17.91 -4.18 -3.25
CA GLY A 262 19.03 -3.57 -3.98
C GLY A 262 19.06 -2.04 -3.95
N ILE A 263 18.57 -1.43 -2.87
CA ILE A 263 18.56 0.02 -2.62
C ILE A 263 19.52 0.34 -1.47
N ASN A 264 20.45 1.27 -1.71
CA ASN A 264 21.50 1.68 -0.75
C ASN A 264 21.22 3.04 -0.11
#